data_AF-A0A835CYM4-F1
#
_entry.id   AF-A0A835CYM4-F1
#
_cell.length_a   1.000
_cell.length_b   1.000
_cell.length_c   1.000
_cell.angle_alpha   90.00
_cell.angle_beta   90.00
_cell.angle_gamma   90.00
#
_symmetry.space_group_name_H-M   'P 1'
#
loop_
_entity.id
_entity.type
_entity.pdbx_description
1 polymer ?
#
loop_
_entity_poly.entity_id
_entity_poly.type
_entity_poly.pdbx_seq_one_letter_code
_entity_poly.pdbx_strand_id
1 'polypeptide(L)'
;MPRACCIKGCLTGHTRNPHPYFKCAIFDIPKELSMRQQWLATILPHIQGRKSRKENHTPDGKIKKKHWKAVIELDGGKENFGSKAAHKLTADHIDPQYWQKMNVAMAFKVFSERVLAVMIMNKATHPDLHDCDPTTNFIKRIRKVITAMTSRNIKNSLEYGNEHYNVLLDFREYMLQWKSMANKNNCKFLSDST
;
A
#
# COMPACT_ATOMS: atom_id res chain seq x y z
N MET A 1 -5.25 21.67 32.21
CA MET A 1 -6.00 22.37 31.13
C MET A 1 -6.75 21.34 30.30
N PRO A 2 -8.04 21.55 29.98
CA PRO A 2 -8.77 20.67 29.07
C PRO A 2 -8.11 20.72 27.67
N ARG A 3 -7.71 19.57 27.14
CA ARG A 3 -7.12 19.48 25.79
C ARG A 3 -8.25 19.41 24.76
N ALA A 4 -8.28 20.33 23.81
CA ALA A 4 -9.25 20.33 22.72
C ALA A 4 -8.80 19.40 21.58
N CYS A 5 -9.73 18.64 21.00
CA CYS A 5 -9.46 17.82 19.81
C CYS A 5 -9.22 18.72 18.59
N CYS A 6 -8.19 18.42 17.79
CA CYS A 6 -7.83 19.20 16.60
C CYS A 6 -8.72 18.94 15.36
N ILE A 7 -9.74 18.07 15.47
CA ILE A 7 -10.68 17.78 14.39
C ILE A 7 -11.77 18.86 14.35
N LYS A 8 -11.90 19.56 13.21
CA LYS A 8 -12.97 20.55 12.99
C LYS A 8 -14.35 19.89 13.20
N GLY A 9 -15.14 20.43 14.13
CA GLY A 9 -16.47 19.93 14.49
C GLY A 9 -16.49 18.86 15.59
N CYS A 10 -15.37 18.59 16.27
CA CYS A 10 -15.33 17.59 17.33
C CYS A 10 -15.93 18.12 18.65
N LEU A 11 -17.02 17.49 19.12
CA LEU A 11 -17.75 17.87 20.34
C LEU A 11 -17.17 17.30 21.65
N THR A 12 -16.14 16.44 21.55
CA THR A 12 -15.56 15.74 22.72
C THR A 12 -14.84 16.68 23.70
N GLY A 13 -14.43 17.88 23.28
CA GLY A 13 -13.79 18.88 24.14
C GLY A 13 -14.75 19.68 25.04
N HIS A 14 -16.07 19.53 24.89
CA HIS A 14 -17.07 20.41 25.54
C HIS A 14 -18.13 19.69 26.37
N THR A 15 -18.07 18.37 26.51
CA THR A 15 -19.04 17.63 27.34
C THR A 15 -18.62 17.66 28.81
N ARG A 16 -19.39 18.37 29.65
CA ARG A 16 -19.13 18.45 31.11
C ARG A 16 -19.37 17.10 31.83
N ASN A 17 -20.14 16.19 31.21
CA ASN A 17 -20.44 14.85 31.72
C ASN A 17 -20.26 13.80 30.60
N PRO A 18 -19.05 13.23 30.40
CA PRO A 18 -18.89 12.11 29.49
C PRO A 18 -19.63 10.88 30.02
N HIS A 19 -20.31 10.14 29.13
CA HIS A 19 -20.98 8.89 29.47
C HIS A 19 -19.96 7.91 30.09
N PRO A 20 -20.30 7.12 31.13
CA PRO A 20 -19.33 6.31 31.87
C PRO A 20 -18.56 5.26 31.03
N TYR A 21 -19.07 4.96 29.83
CA TYR A 21 -18.45 4.05 28.86
C TYR A 21 -17.61 4.75 27.76
N PHE A 22 -17.57 6.09 27.72
CA PHE A 22 -16.80 6.89 26.75
C PHE A 22 -15.70 7.69 27.44
N LYS A 23 -14.67 7.00 27.94
CA LYS A 23 -13.38 7.64 28.23
C LYS A 23 -12.59 7.74 26.93
N CYS A 24 -12.76 8.83 26.19
CA CYS A 24 -11.87 9.11 25.06
C CYS A 24 -10.48 9.46 25.59
N ALA A 25 -9.52 8.55 25.42
CA ALA A 25 -8.11 8.88 25.62
C ALA A 25 -7.71 9.94 24.58
N ILE A 26 -7.29 11.12 25.04
CA ILE A 26 -6.74 12.15 24.17
C ILE A 26 -5.32 11.74 23.85
N PHE A 27 -5.14 11.04 22.73
CA PHE A 27 -3.82 10.70 22.23
C PHE A 27 -3.16 11.95 21.66
N ASP A 28 -1.98 12.29 22.18
CA ASP A 28 -1.13 13.29 21.55
C ASP A 28 -0.74 12.80 20.14
N ILE A 29 -0.73 13.73 19.17
CA ILE A 29 -0.22 13.42 17.83
C ILE A 29 1.23 12.94 18.02
N PRO A 30 1.56 11.68 17.68
CA PRO A 30 2.90 11.17 17.85
C PRO A 30 3.89 12.04 17.08
N LYS A 31 4.98 12.47 17.74
CA LYS A 31 6.08 13.22 17.09
C LYS A 31 6.92 12.35 16.15
N GLU A 32 6.83 11.02 16.28
CA GLU A 32 7.38 10.10 15.31
C GLU A 32 6.60 10.18 14.00
N LEU A 33 7.32 10.24 12.87
CA LEU A 33 6.78 10.05 11.52
C LEU A 33 5.79 8.89 11.59
N SER A 34 4.50 9.22 11.48
CA SER A 34 3.40 8.28 11.73
C SER A 34 3.72 6.95 11.08
N MET A 35 3.42 5.82 11.72
CA MET A 35 3.65 4.47 11.15
C MET A 35 3.27 4.37 9.65
N ARG A 36 2.27 5.14 9.19
CA ARG A 36 1.94 5.37 7.77
C ARG A 36 3.12 5.89 6.93
N GLN A 37 3.80 6.96 7.34
CA GLN A 37 4.95 7.55 6.67
C GLN A 37 6.17 6.63 6.70
N GLN A 38 6.44 5.94 7.82
CA GLN A 38 7.50 4.92 7.87
C GLN A 38 7.18 3.75 6.93
N TRP A 39 5.97 3.18 6.97
CA TRP A 39 5.54 2.10 6.08
C TRP A 39 5.61 2.46 4.60
N LEU A 40 5.21 3.69 4.26
CA LEU A 40 5.32 4.24 2.90
C LEU A 40 6.79 4.39 2.48
N ALA A 41 7.64 4.95 3.35
CA ALA A 41 9.08 5.06 3.11
C ALA A 41 9.80 3.70 3.04
N THR A 42 9.21 2.64 3.58
CA THR A 42 9.78 1.28 3.58
C THR A 42 9.38 0.47 2.35
N ILE A 43 8.13 0.57 1.89
CA ILE A 43 7.62 -0.22 0.73
C ILE A 43 7.88 0.49 -0.61
N LEU A 44 7.78 1.81 -0.67
CA LEU A 44 7.97 2.57 -1.91
C LEU A 44 9.35 2.38 -2.54
N PRO A 45 10.48 2.39 -1.78
CA PRO A 45 11.80 2.17 -2.37
C PRO A 45 12.00 0.78 -2.98
N HIS A 46 11.25 -0.24 -2.55
CA HIS A 46 11.37 -1.59 -3.11
C HIS A 46 10.65 -1.74 -4.46
N ILE A 47 9.70 -0.86 -4.76
CA ILE A 47 8.98 -0.86 -6.05
C ILE A 47 9.52 0.22 -6.98
N GLN A 48 9.94 1.37 -6.43
CA GLN A 48 10.37 2.55 -7.19
C GLN A 48 11.90 2.76 -7.23
N GLY A 49 12.69 1.84 -6.68
CA GLY A 49 14.11 1.72 -7.03
C GLY A 49 15.07 1.70 -5.86
N ARG A 50 15.52 0.49 -5.52
CA ARG A 50 16.96 0.24 -5.38
C ARG A 50 17.49 -0.16 -6.75
N LYS A 51 18.58 0.46 -7.18
CA LYS A 51 19.28 0.30 -8.48
C LYS A 51 19.78 -1.12 -8.82
N SER A 52 19.33 -2.21 -8.20
CA SER A 52 20.01 -3.52 -8.38
C SER A 52 19.18 -4.79 -8.44
N ARG A 53 17.84 -4.77 -8.30
CA ARG A 53 17.07 -6.03 -8.41
C ARG A 53 15.94 -5.96 -9.44
N LYS A 54 16.09 -6.77 -10.49
CA LYS A 54 15.07 -6.98 -11.54
C LYS A 54 13.85 -7.75 -11.02
N GLU A 55 14.01 -8.47 -9.90
CA GLU A 55 13.00 -9.35 -9.31
C GLU A 55 13.02 -9.22 -7.79
N ASN A 56 11.84 -9.05 -7.18
CA ASN A 56 11.66 -9.11 -5.73
C ASN A 56 11.03 -10.46 -5.38
N HIS A 57 11.70 -11.24 -4.52
CA HIS A 57 11.16 -12.51 -4.05
C HIS A 57 10.32 -12.26 -2.79
N THR A 58 9.02 -12.48 -2.90
CA THR A 58 8.05 -12.44 -1.81
C THR A 58 7.62 -13.86 -1.41
N PRO A 59 6.98 -14.04 -0.23
CA PRO A 59 6.38 -15.31 0.16
C PRO A 59 5.41 -15.87 -0.88
N ASP A 60 4.69 -15.00 -1.59
CA ASP A 60 3.75 -15.38 -2.65
C ASP A 60 4.42 -15.70 -4.01
N GLY A 61 5.73 -15.43 -4.17
CA GLY A 61 6.47 -15.73 -5.39
C GLY A 61 7.38 -14.60 -5.88
N LYS A 62 7.68 -14.55 -7.17
CA LYS A 62 8.53 -13.50 -7.76
C LYS A 62 7.67 -12.36 -8.30
N ILE A 63 7.93 -11.15 -7.82
CA ILE A 63 7.30 -9.93 -8.32
C ILE A 63 8.24 -9.28 -9.32
N LYS A 64 7.72 -9.02 -10.53
CA LYS A 64 8.48 -8.44 -11.63
C LYS A 64 7.88 -7.10 -12.05
N LYS A 65 8.74 -6.10 -12.22
CA LYS A 65 8.34 -4.76 -12.66
C LYS A 65 7.69 -4.76 -14.06
N LYS A 66 8.03 -5.75 -14.89
CA LYS A 66 7.50 -5.93 -16.25
C LYS A 66 5.98 -5.98 -16.32
N HIS A 67 5.30 -6.52 -15.30
CA HIS A 67 3.85 -6.64 -15.32
C HIS A 67 3.15 -5.27 -15.35
N TRP A 68 3.67 -4.28 -14.61
CA TRP A 68 3.12 -2.92 -14.66
C TRP A 68 3.44 -2.20 -15.97
N LYS A 69 4.58 -2.50 -16.61
CA LYS A 69 4.91 -1.97 -17.93
C LYS A 69 3.97 -2.52 -19.00
N ALA A 70 3.69 -3.82 -18.97
CA ALA A 70 2.71 -4.45 -19.84
C ALA A 70 1.30 -3.82 -19.69
N VAL A 71 0.87 -3.48 -18.47
CA VAL A 71 -0.40 -2.76 -18.25
C VAL A 71 -0.40 -1.38 -18.94
N ILE A 72 0.70 -0.64 -18.87
CA ILE A 72 0.83 0.68 -19.52
C ILE A 72 0.84 0.53 -21.04
N GLU A 73 1.55 -0.48 -21.56
CA GLU A 73 1.61 -0.78 -22.99
C GLU A 73 0.24 -1.15 -23.55
N LEU A 74 -0.51 -1.98 -22.82
CA LEU A 74 -1.89 -2.31 -23.16
C LEU A 74 -2.73 -1.03 -23.22
N ASP A 75 -2.78 -0.21 -22.16
CA ASP A 75 -3.55 1.04 -22.15
C ASP A 75 -3.07 2.10 -23.17
N GLY A 76 -1.82 2.03 -23.62
CA GLY A 76 -1.23 2.91 -24.63
C GLY A 76 -1.34 2.40 -26.07
N GLY A 77 -1.78 1.16 -26.27
CA GLY A 77 -1.82 0.49 -27.56
C GLY A 77 -2.86 1.07 -28.52
N LYS A 78 -2.59 0.96 -29.83
CA LYS A 78 -3.47 1.43 -30.91
C LYS A 78 -4.86 0.75 -30.90
N GLU A 79 -4.97 -0.42 -30.28
CA GLU A 79 -6.22 -1.19 -30.18
C GLU A 79 -7.21 -0.60 -29.17
N ASN A 80 -6.72 0.21 -28.23
CA ASN A 80 -7.57 0.91 -27.28
C ASN A 80 -7.95 2.25 -27.88
N PHE A 81 -9.11 2.30 -28.54
CA PHE A 81 -9.76 3.48 -29.14
C PHE A 81 -10.04 4.62 -28.11
N GLY A 82 -9.00 5.13 -27.45
CA GLY A 82 -9.06 6.14 -26.39
C GLY A 82 -9.51 5.65 -25.01
N SER A 83 -10.07 4.44 -24.89
CA SER A 83 -10.58 3.91 -23.62
C SER A 83 -9.51 3.17 -22.83
N LYS A 84 -8.93 3.85 -21.84
CA LYS A 84 -7.89 3.29 -20.96
C LYS A 84 -8.49 2.70 -19.69
N ALA A 85 -8.28 1.41 -19.45
CA ALA A 85 -8.82 0.72 -18.29
C ALA A 85 -8.12 1.16 -16.99
N ALA A 86 -6.80 1.36 -17.02
CA ALA A 86 -6.00 1.88 -15.93
C ALA A 86 -5.45 3.29 -16.25
N HIS A 87 -6.30 4.20 -16.73
CA HIS A 87 -5.97 5.59 -17.12
C HIS A 87 -5.15 6.42 -16.10
N LYS A 88 -5.18 6.05 -14.80
CA LYS A 88 -4.42 6.75 -13.75
C LYS A 88 -2.97 6.29 -13.66
N LEU A 89 -2.62 5.16 -14.27
CA LEU A 89 -1.28 4.63 -14.30
C LEU A 89 -0.54 5.21 -15.52
N THR A 90 0.63 5.77 -15.26
CA THR A 90 1.54 6.31 -16.29
C THR A 90 2.96 5.82 -16.03
N ALA A 91 3.86 6.00 -16.99
CA ALA A 91 5.27 5.62 -16.85
C ALA A 91 5.91 6.21 -15.57
N ASP A 92 5.59 7.46 -15.23
CA ASP A 92 6.05 8.15 -14.02
C ASP A 92 5.65 7.46 -12.71
N HIS A 93 4.60 6.65 -12.69
CA HIS A 93 4.23 5.90 -11.48
C HIS A 93 5.18 4.72 -11.21
N ILE A 94 5.79 4.20 -12.28
CA ILE A 94 6.65 3.01 -12.28
C ILE A 94 8.12 3.41 -12.22
N ASP A 95 8.49 4.46 -12.93
CA ASP A 95 9.82 5.06 -12.98
C ASP A 95 9.73 6.55 -12.58
N PRO A 96 9.44 6.86 -11.30
CA PRO A 96 9.26 8.24 -10.86
C PRO A 96 10.57 9.04 -10.90
N GLN A 97 10.45 10.31 -11.26
CA GLN A 97 11.51 11.29 -11.12
C GLN A 97 11.88 11.50 -9.65
N TYR A 98 13.05 12.09 -9.39
CA TYR A 98 13.58 12.27 -8.03
C TYR A 98 12.57 12.95 -7.07
N TRP A 99 11.93 14.02 -7.53
CA TRP A 99 10.94 14.76 -6.75
C TRP A 99 9.59 14.03 -6.62
N GLN A 100 9.28 13.06 -7.48
CA GLN A 100 8.04 12.26 -7.45
C GLN A 100 8.08 11.17 -6.37
N LYS A 101 9.27 10.78 -5.90
CA LYS A 101 9.46 9.62 -4.99
C LYS A 101 8.75 9.76 -3.65
N MET A 102 8.50 10.99 -3.19
CA MET A 102 7.77 11.26 -1.94
C MET A 102 6.25 11.38 -2.16
N ASN A 103 5.77 11.25 -3.40
CA ASN A 103 4.36 11.36 -3.71
C ASN A 103 3.60 10.06 -3.40
N VAL A 104 3.10 9.99 -2.17
CA VAL A 104 2.28 8.87 -1.66
C VAL A 104 1.04 8.63 -2.51
N ALA A 105 0.42 9.69 -3.04
CA ALA A 105 -0.78 9.53 -3.86
C ALA A 105 -0.47 8.81 -5.18
N MET A 106 0.72 9.01 -5.75
CA MET A 106 1.17 8.23 -6.92
C MET A 106 1.40 6.76 -6.56
N ALA A 107 2.01 6.48 -5.40
CA ALA A 107 2.20 5.12 -4.91
C ALA A 107 0.90 4.32 -4.84
N PHE A 108 -0.16 4.91 -4.27
CA PHE A 108 -1.45 4.24 -4.13
C PHE A 108 -2.09 3.87 -5.47
N LYS A 109 -1.86 4.65 -6.53
CA LYS A 109 -2.39 4.37 -7.86
C LYS A 109 -1.76 3.10 -8.47
N VAL A 110 -0.50 2.81 -8.16
CA VAL A 110 0.21 1.59 -8.61
C VAL A 110 -0.47 0.32 -8.10
N PHE A 111 -1.07 0.39 -6.90
CA PHE A 111 -1.76 -0.72 -6.25
C PHE A 111 -3.29 -0.64 -6.37
N SER A 112 -3.78 0.08 -7.37
CA SER A 112 -5.22 0.26 -7.55
C SER A 112 -5.88 -0.99 -8.12
N GLU A 113 -7.18 -1.14 -7.84
CA GLU A 113 -8.00 -2.24 -8.35
C GLU A 113 -8.05 -2.28 -9.89
N ARG A 114 -7.93 -1.12 -10.54
CA ARG A 114 -7.92 -1.03 -12.00
C ARG A 114 -6.70 -1.73 -12.59
N VAL A 115 -5.52 -1.53 -12.01
CA VAL A 115 -4.28 -2.20 -12.44
C VAL A 115 -4.42 -3.71 -12.29
N LEU A 116 -5.01 -4.16 -11.18
CA LEU A 116 -5.28 -5.58 -10.93
C LEU A 116 -6.20 -6.19 -12.00
N ALA A 117 -7.32 -5.50 -12.31
CA ALA A 117 -8.28 -5.97 -13.30
C ALA A 117 -7.64 -6.11 -14.68
N VAL A 118 -6.83 -5.14 -15.11
CA VAL A 118 -6.12 -5.19 -16.40
C VAL A 118 -5.12 -6.35 -16.44
N MET A 119 -4.36 -6.57 -15.37
CA MET A 119 -3.42 -7.70 -15.29
C MET A 119 -4.14 -9.06 -15.42
N ILE A 120 -5.28 -9.23 -14.74
CA ILE A 120 -6.03 -10.48 -14.76
C ILE A 120 -6.69 -10.70 -16.14
N MET A 121 -7.34 -9.68 -16.70
CA MET A 121 -8.04 -9.77 -17.99
C MET A 121 -7.08 -10.09 -19.15
N ASN A 122 -5.88 -9.52 -19.12
CA ASN A 122 -4.90 -9.67 -20.19
C ASN A 122 -3.85 -10.76 -19.91
N LYS A 123 -4.07 -11.61 -18.90
CA LYS A 123 -3.17 -12.71 -18.55
C LYS A 123 -3.00 -13.73 -19.68
N ALA A 124 -4.05 -13.96 -20.47
CA ALA A 124 -4.01 -14.90 -21.60
C ALA A 124 -3.42 -14.27 -22.87
N THR A 125 -3.51 -12.96 -23.01
CA THR A 125 -3.18 -12.24 -24.25
C THR A 125 -1.74 -11.72 -24.27
N HIS A 126 -1.23 -11.25 -23.14
CA HIS A 126 0.09 -10.61 -23.08
C HIS A 126 1.15 -11.55 -22.48
N PRO A 127 2.28 -11.80 -23.17
CA PRO A 127 3.29 -12.78 -22.72
C PRO A 127 3.89 -12.42 -21.36
N ASP A 128 4.09 -11.13 -21.09
CA ASP A 128 4.60 -10.67 -19.80
C ASP A 128 3.60 -10.72 -18.63
N LEU A 129 2.34 -11.06 -18.87
CA LEU A 129 1.33 -11.18 -17.83
C LEU A 129 1.02 -12.64 -17.45
N HIS A 130 1.55 -13.65 -18.15
CA HIS A 130 1.30 -15.06 -17.81
C HIS A 130 1.68 -15.40 -16.37
N ASP A 131 2.83 -14.89 -15.89
CA ASP A 131 3.36 -15.12 -14.55
C ASP A 131 2.95 -14.04 -13.54
N CYS A 132 1.83 -13.32 -13.76
CA CYS A 132 1.43 -12.19 -12.91
C CYS A 132 0.81 -12.57 -11.56
N ASP A 133 0.49 -13.84 -11.28
CA ASP A 133 -0.24 -14.26 -10.06
C ASP A 133 0.40 -13.78 -8.74
N PRO A 134 1.73 -13.92 -8.54
CA PRO A 134 2.39 -13.40 -7.34
C PRO A 134 2.25 -11.88 -7.20
N THR A 135 2.30 -11.18 -8.33
CA THR A 135 2.17 -9.72 -8.39
C THR A 135 0.75 -9.26 -8.10
N THR A 136 -0.25 -9.95 -8.66
CA THR A 136 -1.67 -9.73 -8.42
C THR A 136 -2.01 -9.94 -6.95
N ASN A 137 -1.52 -11.03 -6.35
CA ASN A 137 -1.74 -11.31 -4.91
C ASN A 137 -1.08 -10.26 -4.03
N PHE A 138 0.14 -9.85 -4.36
CA PHE A 138 0.82 -8.78 -3.65
C PHE A 138 0.04 -7.45 -3.71
N ILE A 139 -0.43 -7.05 -4.90
CA ILE A 139 -1.26 -5.85 -5.07
C ILE A 139 -2.53 -5.94 -4.21
N LYS A 140 -3.22 -7.08 -4.18
CA LYS A 140 -4.41 -7.29 -3.34
C LYS A 140 -4.09 -7.09 -1.86
N ARG A 141 -3.01 -7.69 -1.36
CA ARG A 141 -2.58 -7.57 0.04
C ARG A 141 -2.28 -6.11 0.39
N ILE A 142 -1.46 -5.44 -0.42
CA ILE A 142 -1.11 -4.03 -0.21
C ILE A 142 -2.36 -3.14 -0.25
N ARG A 143 -3.29 -3.38 -1.19
CA ARG A 143 -4.55 -2.64 -1.24
C ARG A 143 -5.38 -2.80 0.02
N LYS A 144 -5.53 -4.03 0.53
CA LYS A 144 -6.26 -4.29 1.80
C LYS A 144 -5.64 -3.51 2.95
N VAL A 145 -4.32 -3.48 3.04
CA VAL A 145 -3.61 -2.72 4.07
C VAL A 145 -3.82 -1.21 3.90
N ILE A 146 -3.68 -0.69 2.68
CA ILE A 146 -3.96 0.73 2.39
C ILE A 146 -5.40 1.07 2.80
N THR A 147 -6.38 0.25 2.43
CA THR A 147 -7.79 0.45 2.81
C THR A 147 -7.96 0.41 4.32
N ALA A 148 -7.42 -0.60 5.01
CA ALA A 148 -7.49 -0.71 6.47
C ALA A 148 -6.88 0.50 7.17
N MET A 149 -5.71 0.94 6.70
CA MET A 149 -5.02 2.09 7.26
C MET A 149 -5.73 3.39 6.95
N THR A 150 -6.29 3.58 5.75
CA THR A 150 -6.88 4.85 5.27
C THR A 150 -8.38 4.97 5.48
N SER A 151 -9.03 3.91 5.94
CA SER A 151 -10.45 3.91 6.29
C SER A 151 -10.75 4.98 7.34
N ARG A 152 -11.87 5.68 7.13
CA ARG A 152 -12.41 6.67 8.07
C ARG A 152 -13.73 6.20 8.68
N ASN A 153 -14.09 4.93 8.47
CA ASN A 153 -15.33 4.37 8.99
C ASN A 153 -15.11 3.86 10.42
N ILE A 154 -15.93 4.35 11.35
CA ILE A 154 -15.87 3.97 12.77
C ILE A 154 -16.12 2.47 12.97
N LYS A 155 -17.00 1.86 12.14
CA LYS A 155 -17.34 0.44 12.23
C LYS A 155 -16.16 -0.50 11.96
N ASN A 156 -15.20 -0.03 11.17
CA ASN A 156 -13.98 -0.78 10.86
C ASN A 156 -12.77 -0.08 11.50
N SER A 157 -12.95 0.49 12.70
CA SER A 157 -11.85 1.10 13.45
C SER A 157 -10.73 0.09 13.68
N LEU A 158 -9.53 0.58 13.98
CA LEU A 158 -8.37 -0.25 14.33
C LEU A 158 -8.45 -0.81 15.77
N GLU A 159 -9.65 -1.11 16.23
CA GLU A 159 -9.88 -1.79 17.51
C GLU A 159 -9.62 -3.28 17.38
N TYR A 160 -9.24 -3.89 18.51
CA TYR A 160 -8.94 -5.31 18.59
C TYR A 160 -10.14 -6.16 18.15
N GLY A 161 -9.90 -7.12 17.26
CA GLY A 161 -10.94 -8.02 16.72
C GLY A 161 -11.67 -7.49 15.48
N ASN A 162 -11.51 -6.21 15.11
CA ASN A 162 -12.10 -5.69 13.87
C ASN A 162 -11.38 -6.16 12.61
N GLU A 163 -12.09 -6.15 11.48
CA GLU A 163 -11.56 -6.60 10.18
C GLU A 163 -10.24 -5.89 9.81
N HIS A 164 -10.19 -4.56 9.94
CA HIS A 164 -8.99 -3.79 9.59
C HIS A 164 -7.81 -4.07 10.52
N TYR A 165 -8.06 -4.38 11.80
CA TYR A 165 -7.03 -4.79 12.74
C TYR A 165 -6.44 -6.16 12.33
N ASN A 166 -7.30 -7.13 12.00
CA ASN A 166 -6.87 -8.46 11.56
C ASN A 166 -6.07 -8.40 10.25
N VAL A 167 -6.48 -7.55 9.29
CA VAL A 167 -5.70 -7.31 8.06
C VAL A 167 -4.28 -6.83 8.35
N LEU A 168 -4.09 -6.00 9.38
CA LEU A 168 -2.76 -5.52 9.77
C LEU A 168 -1.94 -6.60 10.47
N LEU A 169 -2.56 -7.45 11.29
CA LEU A 169 -1.91 -8.61 11.90
C LEU A 169 -1.43 -9.60 10.84
N ASP A 170 -2.31 -10.00 9.93
CA ASP A 170 -1.99 -10.89 8.80
C ASP A 170 -0.83 -10.33 7.97
N PHE A 171 -0.85 -9.02 7.70
CA PHE A 171 0.22 -8.36 6.96
C PHE A 171 1.53 -8.30 7.74
N ARG A 172 1.47 -8.12 9.07
CA ARG A 172 2.66 -8.16 9.94
C ARG A 172 3.31 -9.54 9.88
N GLU A 173 2.52 -10.61 9.97
CA GLU A 173 3.03 -11.98 9.83
C GLU A 173 3.66 -12.23 8.47
N TYR A 174 3.01 -11.77 7.39
CA TYR A 174 3.57 -11.81 6.05
C TYR A 174 4.92 -11.10 5.95
N MET A 175 5.07 -9.93 6.58
CA MET A 175 6.34 -9.20 6.61
C MET A 175 7.42 -9.96 7.39
N LEU A 176 7.08 -10.64 8.48
CA LEU A 176 8.01 -11.49 9.23
C LEU A 176 8.46 -12.71 8.41
N GLN A 177 7.52 -13.36 7.71
CA GLN A 177 7.85 -14.46 6.80
C GLN A 177 8.76 -13.98 5.67
N TRP A 178 8.45 -12.84 5.08
CA TRP A 178 9.29 -12.25 4.04
C TRP A 178 10.70 -11.90 4.55
N LYS A 179 10.82 -11.35 5.76
CA LYS A 179 12.11 -11.13 6.43
C LYS A 179 12.91 -12.41 6.57
N SER A 180 12.27 -13.47 7.06
CA SER A 180 12.91 -14.77 7.26
C SER A 180 13.43 -15.36 5.94
N MET A 181 12.65 -15.25 4.85
CA MET A 181 13.01 -15.73 3.52
C MET A 181 14.15 -14.92 2.91
N ALA A 182 14.12 -13.60 3.07
CA ALA A 182 15.19 -12.74 2.61
C ALA A 182 16.51 -13.02 3.34
N ASN A 183 16.47 -13.20 4.67
CA ASN A 183 17.64 -13.58 5.45
C ASN A 183 18.24 -14.92 5.01
N LYS A 184 17.39 -15.94 4.78
CA LYS A 184 17.81 -17.25 4.24
C LYS A 184 18.52 -17.11 2.88
N ASN A 185 18.02 -16.21 2.04
CA ASN A 185 18.56 -15.98 0.71
C ASN A 185 19.75 -14.98 0.70
N ASN A 186 20.34 -14.65 1.87
CA ASN A 186 21.38 -13.61 2.03
C ASN A 186 21.00 -12.27 1.38
N CYS A 187 19.71 -11.96 1.38
CA CYS A 187 19.14 -10.76 0.81
C CYS A 187 18.83 -9.76 1.93
N LYS A 188 19.26 -8.50 1.78
CA LYS A 188 18.85 -7.44 2.72
C LYS A 188 17.34 -7.22 2.65
N PHE A 189 16.64 -7.50 3.74
CA PHE A 189 15.20 -7.24 3.91
C PHE A 189 14.99 -5.85 4.50
N LEU A 190 14.51 -4.91 3.68
CA LEU A 190 14.43 -3.48 4.03
C LEU A 190 15.82 -2.91 4.38
N SER A 191 15.96 -1.59 4.51
CA SER A 191 17.10 -1.05 5.27
C SER A 191 16.78 -1.23 6.75
N ASP A 192 17.78 -1.52 7.57
CA ASP A 192 17.66 -1.23 9.00
C ASP A 192 17.40 0.29 9.08
N SER A 193 16.16 0.65 9.42
CA SER A 193 15.80 2.05 9.63
C SER A 193 16.46 2.49 10.91
N THR A 194 17.42 3.40 10.79
CA THR A 194 17.94 4.23 11.88
C THR A 194 16.86 5.13 12.45
#